data_AF-A0A9Q0WZI2-F1
#
_entry.id   AF-A0A9Q0WZI2-F1
#
_cell.length_a   1.000
_cell.length_b   1.000
_cell.length_c   1.000
_cell.angle_alpha   90.00
_cell.angle_beta   90.00
_cell.angle_gamma   90.00
#
_symmetry.space_group_name_H-M   'P 1'
#
loop_
_entity.id
_entity.type
_entity.pdbx_description
1 polymer ?
#
loop_
_entity_poly.entity_id
_entity_poly.type
_entity_poly.pdbx_seq_one_letter_code
_entity_poly.pdbx_strand_id
1 'polypeptide(L)'
;MEKLRRVVKEIAYAQDYTKLSTLHQSLIPILSLASSLYKVVLSIRHYLYHLGFFSKHRFPVPVISVGNLTWGGNGKTPMVEFIASWLADSGISPLILTRGYAGGDEARMLTRHLRGKSVKIGVGANRAATAACFLKRHGYLDPRDYLVEGNWHEQGSRINSRKIGVVVLDDGMQHWSLQRDIEIVMVNGLTPWGNHQILPRGPLREPLKALGRADVVVVHHANLVSEHNLRDIKLMVQEVKKSLPIFFTRMSPLHFFEVGNMNTRIPLDIICNGVMLCVSAIGSANAFVQGMEKVFCPLTLILHIICLIALYGESSHKLMEVQ
;
A
#
# COMPACT_ATOMS: atom_id res chain seq x y z
N MET A 1 -1.45 10.96 -24.51
CA MET A 1 -1.30 10.89 -23.04
C MET A 1 -0.44 9.72 -22.57
N GLU A 2 -0.66 8.49 -23.04
CA GLU A 2 0.06 7.31 -22.55
C GLU A 2 1.58 7.33 -22.84
N LYS A 3 1.99 7.78 -24.03
CA LYS A 3 3.41 7.97 -24.38
C LYS A 3 4.12 8.93 -23.41
N LEU A 4 3.47 10.05 -23.07
CA LEU A 4 4.02 11.04 -22.14
C LEU A 4 4.13 10.46 -20.71
N ARG A 5 3.12 9.70 -20.26
CA ARG A 5 3.19 9.01 -18.95
C ARG A 5 4.36 8.04 -18.87
N ARG A 6 4.62 7.28 -19.94
CA ARG A 6 5.75 6.37 -20.03
C ARG A 6 7.08 7.11 -19.93
N VAL A 7 7.26 8.17 -20.73
CA VAL A 7 8.43 9.04 -20.71
C VAL A 7 8.69 9.61 -19.31
N VAL A 8 7.67 10.16 -18.66
CA VAL A 8 7.80 10.72 -17.30
C VAL A 8 8.14 9.63 -16.28
N LYS A 9 7.56 8.42 -16.42
CA LYS A 9 7.89 7.28 -15.56
C LYS A 9 9.35 6.85 -15.73
N GLU A 10 9.84 6.79 -16.97
CA GLU A 10 11.25 6.46 -17.26
C GLU A 10 12.20 7.50 -16.67
N ILE A 11 11.90 8.80 -16.83
CA ILE A 11 12.69 9.88 -16.21
C ILE A 11 12.66 9.80 -14.67
N ALA A 12 11.49 9.54 -14.09
CA ALA A 12 11.31 9.51 -12.63
C ALA A 12 12.11 8.39 -11.95
N TYR A 13 12.35 7.28 -12.65
CA TYR A 13 13.09 6.13 -12.11
C TYR A 13 14.50 5.97 -12.72
N ALA A 14 14.93 6.89 -13.59
CA ALA A 14 16.30 6.89 -14.12
C ALA A 14 17.31 7.32 -13.06
N GLN A 15 18.29 6.44 -12.79
CA GLN A 15 19.47 6.78 -11.98
C GLN A 15 20.56 7.46 -12.81
N ASP A 16 20.59 7.18 -14.12
CA ASP A 16 21.56 7.72 -15.07
C ASP A 16 20.83 8.30 -16.28
N TYR A 17 20.83 9.64 -16.38
CA TYR A 17 20.14 10.37 -17.44
C TYR A 17 20.86 10.29 -18.79
N THR A 18 22.12 9.84 -18.83
CA THR A 18 22.89 9.71 -20.09
C THR A 18 22.35 8.59 -20.97
N LYS A 19 21.68 7.60 -20.37
CA LYS A 19 21.04 6.46 -21.05
C LYS A 19 19.67 6.80 -21.63
N LEU A 20 19.13 7.98 -21.33
CA LEU A 20 17.85 8.43 -21.85
C LEU A 20 18.01 9.04 -23.25
N SER A 21 16.98 8.94 -24.09
CA SER A 21 17.03 9.58 -25.41
C SER A 21 17.07 11.11 -25.29
N THR A 22 17.58 11.80 -26.31
CA THR A 22 17.68 13.27 -26.37
C THR A 22 16.34 13.97 -26.10
N LEU A 23 15.23 13.36 -26.52
CA LEU A 23 13.87 13.86 -26.24
C LEU A 23 13.48 13.77 -24.77
N HIS A 24 13.96 12.75 -24.04
CA HIS A 24 13.71 12.65 -22.60
C HIS A 24 14.54 13.70 -21.85
N GLN A 25 15.79 13.91 -22.27
CA GLN A 25 16.69 14.89 -21.66
C GLN A 25 16.17 16.32 -21.81
N SER A 26 15.59 16.68 -22.96
CA SER A 26 15.02 18.02 -23.18
C SER A 26 13.80 18.33 -22.31
N LEU A 27 13.11 17.31 -21.78
CA LEU A 27 11.98 17.48 -20.85
C LEU A 27 12.42 17.71 -19.40
N ILE A 28 13.66 17.36 -19.03
CA ILE A 28 14.16 17.46 -17.65
C ILE A 28 14.07 18.89 -17.09
N PRO A 29 14.47 19.96 -17.80
CA PRO A 29 14.37 21.32 -17.27
C PRO A 29 12.93 21.73 -16.97
N ILE A 30 11.99 21.37 -17.85
CA ILE A 30 10.55 21.66 -17.68
C ILE A 30 10.00 20.91 -16.47
N LEU A 31 10.29 19.61 -16.34
CA LEU A 31 9.89 18.81 -15.20
C LEU A 31 10.53 19.30 -13.89
N SER A 32 11.77 19.80 -13.95
CA SER A 32 12.48 20.36 -12.80
C SER A 32 11.82 21.64 -12.30
N LEU A 33 11.45 22.55 -13.21
CA LEU A 33 10.72 23.76 -12.86
C LEU A 33 9.36 23.41 -12.23
N ALA A 34 8.60 22.50 -12.86
CA ALA A 34 7.32 22.04 -12.33
C ALA A 34 7.47 21.38 -10.95
N SER A 35 8.54 20.61 -10.72
CA SER A 35 8.84 19.96 -9.45
C SER A 35 9.18 20.96 -8.35
N SER A 36 9.92 22.02 -8.70
CA SER A 36 10.21 23.13 -7.79
C SER A 36 8.93 23.85 -7.35
N LEU A 37 8.04 24.18 -8.30
CA LEU A 37 6.74 24.79 -8.00
C LEU A 37 5.89 23.90 -7.10
N TYR A 38 5.83 22.59 -7.41
CA TYR A 38 5.11 21.63 -6.57
C TYR A 38 5.68 21.58 -5.14
N LYS A 39 7.01 21.58 -4.99
CA LYS A 39 7.68 21.60 -3.69
C LYS A 39 7.33 22.87 -2.90
N VAL A 40 7.26 24.04 -3.53
CA VAL A 40 6.84 25.29 -2.89
C VAL A 40 5.41 25.19 -2.39
N VAL A 41 4.47 24.76 -3.24
CA VAL A 41 3.05 24.58 -2.85
C VAL A 41 2.91 23.58 -1.70
N LEU A 42 3.64 22.46 -1.76
CA LEU A 42 3.64 21.45 -0.70
C LEU A 42 4.19 22.02 0.61
N SER A 43 5.26 22.83 0.55
CA SER A 43 5.89 23.45 1.72
C SER A 43 4.97 24.49 2.38
N ILE A 44 4.31 25.32 1.56
CA ILE A 44 3.28 26.26 2.04
C ILE A 44 2.16 25.49 2.73
N ARG A 45 1.62 24.45 2.08
CA ARG A 45 0.58 23.60 2.66
C ARG A 45 1.03 22.99 3.99
N HIS A 46 2.23 22.45 4.04
CA HIS A 46 2.80 21.88 5.27
C HIS A 46 2.84 22.91 6.40
N TYR A 47 3.34 24.11 6.13
CA TYR A 47 3.41 25.21 7.09
C TYR A 47 2.03 25.62 7.61
N LEU A 48 1.02 25.71 6.73
CA LEU A 48 -0.35 26.03 7.12
C LEU A 48 -0.98 24.98 8.06
N TYR A 49 -0.68 23.69 7.87
CA TYR A 49 -1.10 22.63 8.80
C TYR A 49 -0.32 22.62 10.10
N HIS A 50 0.94 23.08 10.08
CA HIS A 50 1.77 23.20 11.28
C HIS A 50 1.31 24.36 12.17
N LEU A 51 0.98 25.51 11.57
CA LEU A 51 0.43 26.68 12.27
C LEU A 51 -1.01 26.50 12.76
N GLY A 52 -1.68 25.40 12.40
CA GLY A 52 -3.08 25.15 12.78
C GLY A 52 -4.11 25.95 11.98
N PHE A 53 -3.71 26.56 10.87
CA PHE A 53 -4.64 27.30 9.98
C PHE A 53 -5.68 26.37 9.33
N PHE A 54 -5.30 25.12 9.05
CA PHE A 54 -6.22 24.08 8.58
C PHE A 54 -6.60 23.13 9.71
N SER A 55 -7.89 22.81 9.80
CA SER A 55 -8.43 21.89 10.80
C SER A 55 -7.92 20.46 10.60
N LYS A 56 -7.53 19.83 11.72
CA LYS A 56 -7.25 18.39 11.80
C LYS A 56 -8.44 17.73 12.48
N HIS A 57 -9.13 16.83 11.80
CA HIS A 57 -10.22 16.06 12.37
C HIS A 57 -9.66 14.87 13.15
N ARG A 58 -10.09 14.73 14.40
CA ARG A 58 -9.83 13.57 15.24
C ARG A 58 -11.12 12.76 15.37
N PHE A 59 -10.99 11.43 15.28
CA PHE A 59 -12.12 10.52 15.49
C PHE A 59 -12.11 9.96 16.91
N PRO A 60 -13.27 9.50 17.41
CA PRO A 60 -13.36 8.86 18.73
C PRO A 60 -12.75 7.45 18.77
N VAL A 61 -12.36 6.91 17.61
CA VAL A 61 -11.69 5.62 17.44
C VAL A 61 -10.28 5.82 16.88
N PRO A 62 -9.37 4.86 17.09
CA PRO A 62 -8.02 4.95 16.57
C PRO A 62 -8.02 4.94 15.04
N VAL A 63 -7.05 5.65 14.47
CA VAL A 63 -6.89 5.82 13.03
C VAL A 63 -5.52 5.29 12.60
N ILE A 64 -5.52 4.21 11.83
CA ILE A 64 -4.33 3.64 11.19
C ILE A 64 -4.28 4.15 9.76
N SER A 65 -3.19 4.78 9.37
CA SER A 65 -2.94 5.18 7.98
C SER A 65 -1.98 4.23 7.30
N VAL A 66 -2.37 3.75 6.11
CA VAL A 66 -1.48 3.05 5.21
C VAL A 66 -1.22 3.96 4.02
N GLY A 67 0.01 4.43 3.92
CA GLY A 67 0.42 5.41 2.91
C GLY A 67 1.69 5.03 2.19
N ASN A 68 2.12 5.90 1.30
CA ASN A 68 3.41 5.80 0.64
C ASN A 68 3.93 7.19 0.27
N LEU A 69 5.23 7.25 -0.06
CA LEU A 69 5.86 8.46 -0.54
C LEU A 69 5.93 8.56 -2.06
N THR A 70 5.87 7.45 -2.79
CA THR A 70 6.00 7.46 -4.25
C THR A 70 4.67 7.27 -4.96
N TRP A 71 4.57 7.67 -6.22
CA TRP A 71 3.51 7.15 -7.10
C TRP A 71 3.83 5.73 -7.61
N GLY A 72 2.79 4.97 -7.94
CA GLY A 72 2.92 3.58 -8.43
C GLY A 72 2.40 2.53 -7.44
N GLY A 73 2.46 1.27 -7.84
CA GLY A 73 2.04 0.12 -7.04
C GLY A 73 3.03 -0.13 -5.90
N ASN A 74 2.63 0.19 -4.67
CA ASN A 74 3.46 0.06 -3.47
C ASN A 74 2.90 -0.97 -2.47
N GLY A 75 1.96 -1.82 -2.87
CA GLY A 75 1.39 -2.84 -1.97
C GLY A 75 0.45 -2.31 -0.88
N LYS A 76 -0.04 -1.07 -0.99
CA LYS A 76 -0.95 -0.47 0.01
C LYS A 76 -2.25 -1.23 0.16
N THR A 77 -2.93 -1.55 -0.94
CA THR A 77 -4.23 -2.22 -0.90
C THR A 77 -4.17 -3.60 -0.25
N PRO A 78 -3.19 -4.48 -0.59
CA PRO A 78 -2.99 -5.73 0.15
C PRO A 78 -2.72 -5.53 1.65
N MET A 79 -1.92 -4.52 2.02
CA MET A 79 -1.66 -4.21 3.44
C MET A 79 -2.92 -3.72 4.17
N VAL A 80 -3.73 -2.87 3.54
CA VAL A 80 -5.03 -2.42 4.09
C VAL A 80 -5.97 -3.60 4.30
N GLU A 81 -6.03 -4.50 3.32
CA GLU A 81 -6.82 -5.74 3.40
C GLU A 81 -6.32 -6.64 4.55
N PHE A 82 -5.00 -6.85 4.65
CA PHE A 82 -4.37 -7.65 5.70
C PHE A 82 -4.71 -7.10 7.10
N ILE A 83 -4.49 -5.80 7.32
CA ILE A 83 -4.78 -5.14 8.59
C ILE A 83 -6.28 -5.24 8.93
N ALA A 84 -7.15 -4.93 7.98
CA ALA A 84 -8.59 -4.99 8.21
C ALA A 84 -9.09 -6.41 8.49
N SER A 85 -8.54 -7.40 7.78
CA SER A 85 -8.82 -8.81 8.00
C SER A 85 -8.40 -9.25 9.39
N TRP A 86 -7.16 -8.93 9.80
CA TRP A 86 -6.63 -9.27 11.12
C TRP A 86 -7.43 -8.63 12.26
N LEU A 87 -7.82 -7.36 12.12
CA LEU A 87 -8.67 -6.68 13.09
C LEU A 87 -10.06 -7.31 13.20
N ALA A 88 -10.67 -7.64 12.05
CA ALA A 88 -11.98 -8.29 12.02
C ALA A 88 -11.94 -9.69 12.64
N ASP A 89 -10.90 -10.47 12.38
CA ASP A 89 -10.69 -11.79 12.98
C ASP A 89 -10.45 -11.70 14.50
N SER A 90 -9.93 -10.56 14.97
CA SER A 90 -9.79 -10.24 16.39
C SER A 90 -11.07 -9.66 17.02
N GLY A 91 -12.20 -9.66 16.30
CA GLY A 91 -13.49 -9.17 16.77
C GLY A 91 -13.69 -7.64 16.68
N ILE A 92 -12.70 -6.89 16.22
CA ILE A 92 -12.79 -5.43 16.06
C ILE A 92 -13.29 -5.13 14.66
N SER A 93 -14.41 -4.42 14.50
CA SER A 93 -14.89 -4.05 13.17
C SER A 93 -14.15 -2.82 12.62
N PRO A 94 -13.31 -2.94 11.57
CA PRO A 94 -12.64 -1.79 10.98
C PRO A 94 -13.54 -1.07 9.97
N LEU A 95 -13.34 0.24 9.84
CA LEU A 95 -13.81 1.07 8.74
C LEU A 95 -12.64 1.41 7.83
N ILE A 96 -12.60 0.83 6.63
CA ILE A 96 -11.64 1.22 5.58
C ILE A 96 -12.17 2.47 4.89
N LEU A 97 -11.34 3.51 4.79
CA LEU A 97 -11.63 4.72 4.01
C LEU A 97 -10.71 4.80 2.81
N THR A 98 -11.29 4.72 1.62
CA THR A 98 -10.59 4.92 0.35
C THR A 98 -11.16 6.12 -0.40
N ARG A 99 -10.34 6.75 -1.24
CA ARG A 99 -10.74 7.91 -2.04
C ARG A 99 -11.68 7.52 -3.19
N GLY A 100 -11.66 6.25 -3.61
CA GLY A 100 -12.33 5.78 -4.83
C GLY A 100 -11.49 6.03 -6.09
N TYR A 101 -10.19 5.73 -6.04
CA TYR A 101 -9.33 5.81 -7.21
C TYR A 101 -9.76 4.77 -8.28
N ALA A 102 -9.44 5.03 -9.55
CA ALA A 102 -9.78 4.15 -10.69
C ALA A 102 -11.26 3.72 -10.78
N GLY A 103 -12.20 4.64 -10.50
CA GLY A 103 -13.64 4.36 -10.67
C GLY A 103 -14.26 3.46 -9.59
N GLY A 104 -13.55 3.23 -8.48
CA GLY A 104 -14.06 2.45 -7.34
C GLY A 104 -13.80 0.95 -7.44
N ASP A 105 -13.02 0.48 -8.42
CA ASP A 105 -12.67 -0.93 -8.57
C ASP A 105 -11.91 -1.49 -7.36
N GLU A 106 -11.05 -0.68 -6.74
CA GLU A 106 -10.35 -1.02 -5.50
C GLU A 106 -11.31 -1.28 -4.34
N ALA A 107 -12.32 -0.43 -4.15
CA ALA A 107 -13.33 -0.62 -3.12
C ALA A 107 -14.18 -1.88 -3.38
N ARG A 108 -14.51 -2.15 -4.65
CA ARG A 108 -15.22 -3.37 -5.05
C ARG A 108 -14.38 -4.63 -4.80
N MET A 109 -13.08 -4.58 -5.09
CA MET A 109 -12.15 -5.67 -4.78
C MET A 109 -12.11 -5.95 -3.28
N LEU A 110 -11.88 -4.92 -2.45
CA LEU A 110 -11.88 -5.05 -0.99
C LEU A 110 -13.22 -5.60 -0.47
N THR A 111 -14.34 -5.17 -1.04
CA THR A 111 -15.68 -5.65 -0.67
C THR A 111 -15.83 -7.15 -0.97
N ARG A 112 -15.28 -7.63 -2.09
CA ARG A 112 -15.32 -9.06 -2.44
C ARG A 112 -14.41 -9.89 -1.55
N HIS A 113 -13.18 -9.43 -1.30
CA HIS A 113 -12.20 -10.18 -0.51
C HIS A 113 -12.56 -10.24 0.98
N LEU A 114 -13.12 -9.16 1.53
CA LEU A 114 -13.53 -9.08 2.93
C LEU A 114 -14.99 -9.48 3.14
N ARG A 115 -15.61 -10.15 2.16
CA ARG A 115 -16.99 -10.62 2.26
C ARG A 115 -17.12 -11.61 3.40
N GLY A 116 -18.13 -11.41 4.25
CA GLY A 116 -18.38 -12.26 5.43
C GLY A 116 -17.58 -11.83 6.67
N LYS A 117 -16.62 -10.91 6.54
CA LYS A 117 -15.96 -10.29 7.69
C LYS A 117 -16.73 -9.06 8.14
N SER A 118 -16.59 -8.70 9.41
CA SER A 118 -17.17 -7.48 10.00
C SER A 118 -16.39 -6.22 9.59
N VAL A 119 -16.17 -5.99 8.30
CA VAL A 119 -15.46 -4.82 7.77
C VAL A 119 -16.44 -3.89 7.07
N LYS A 120 -16.26 -2.58 7.24
CA LYS A 120 -17.02 -1.54 6.56
C LYS A 120 -16.11 -0.77 5.62
N ILE A 121 -16.59 -0.42 4.43
CA ILE A 121 -15.80 0.28 3.41
C ILE A 121 -16.53 1.57 3.04
N GLY A 122 -15.89 2.71 3.34
CA GLY A 122 -16.34 4.04 2.98
C GLY A 122 -15.54 4.58 1.79
N VAL A 123 -16.24 4.98 0.73
CA VAL A 123 -15.63 5.53 -0.48
C VAL A 123 -16.01 7.00 -0.61
N GLY A 124 -15.01 7.89 -0.68
CA GLY A 124 -15.28 9.31 -0.88
C GLY A 124 -14.03 10.18 -0.91
N ALA A 125 -14.07 11.24 -1.74
CA ALA A 125 -12.99 12.21 -1.82
C ALA A 125 -12.73 12.92 -0.49
N ASN A 126 -13.81 13.26 0.23
CA ASN A 126 -13.74 13.77 1.60
C ASN A 126 -13.84 12.60 2.59
N ARG A 127 -12.68 12.03 2.92
CA ARG A 127 -12.57 10.91 3.87
C ARG A 127 -13.07 11.28 5.27
N ALA A 128 -12.90 12.54 5.69
CA ALA A 128 -13.35 13.00 7.00
C ALA A 128 -14.88 12.94 7.12
N ALA A 129 -15.58 13.51 6.15
CA ALA A 129 -17.04 13.46 6.09
C ALA A 129 -17.57 12.03 5.93
N THR A 130 -16.88 11.22 5.13
CA THR A 130 -17.24 9.80 4.93
C THR A 130 -17.15 9.02 6.25
N ALA A 131 -16.05 9.16 7.00
CA ALA A 131 -15.92 8.56 8.32
C ALA A 131 -17.00 9.03 9.30
N ALA A 132 -17.24 10.33 9.38
CA ALA A 132 -18.26 10.87 10.28
C ALA A 132 -19.65 10.28 10.00
N CYS A 133 -20.01 10.14 8.72
CA CYS A 133 -21.27 9.50 8.31
C CYS A 133 -21.36 8.03 8.77
N PHE A 134 -20.30 7.25 8.55
CA PHE A 134 -20.27 5.85 8.95
C PHE A 134 -20.28 5.66 10.47
N LEU A 135 -19.51 6.46 11.21
CA LEU A 135 -19.50 6.44 12.67
C LEU A 135 -20.86 6.80 13.26
N LYS A 136 -21.58 7.78 12.67
CA LYS A 136 -22.95 8.12 13.07
C LYS A 136 -23.93 6.98 12.77
N ARG A 137 -23.80 6.32 11.62
CA ARG A 137 -24.71 5.26 11.17
C ARG A 137 -24.54 3.95 11.94
N HIS A 138 -23.29 3.57 12.20
CA HIS A 138 -22.95 2.25 12.76
C HIS A 138 -22.58 2.31 14.25
N GLY A 139 -22.39 3.51 14.80
CA GLY A 139 -21.79 3.69 16.11
C GLY A 139 -20.31 3.34 16.13
N TYR A 140 -19.69 3.58 17.28
CA TYR A 140 -18.28 3.25 17.52
C TYR A 140 -18.09 2.59 18.89
N LEU A 141 -16.98 1.86 19.03
CA LEU A 141 -16.52 1.28 20.30
C LEU A 141 -15.52 2.23 20.95
N ASP A 142 -15.60 2.42 22.26
CA ASP A 142 -14.56 3.15 22.98
C ASP A 142 -13.30 2.29 22.99
N PRO A 143 -12.11 2.83 22.68
CA PRO A 143 -10.85 2.10 22.80
C PRO A 143 -10.67 1.40 24.15
N ARG A 144 -11.18 1.99 25.25
CA ARG A 144 -11.11 1.42 26.59
C ARG A 144 -11.84 0.09 26.71
N ASP A 145 -12.90 -0.11 25.93
CA ASP A 145 -13.73 -1.33 26.00
C ASP A 145 -12.99 -2.56 25.47
N TYR A 146 -11.96 -2.38 24.64
CA TYR A 146 -11.23 -3.49 24.01
C TYR A 146 -9.72 -3.47 24.28
N LEU A 147 -9.15 -2.39 24.84
CA LEU A 147 -7.74 -2.32 25.24
C LEU A 147 -7.48 -2.86 26.66
N VAL A 148 -8.51 -2.97 27.52
CA VAL A 148 -8.37 -3.29 28.95
C VAL A 148 -8.16 -4.78 29.23
N GLU A 149 -8.47 -5.67 28.29
CA GLU A 149 -8.31 -7.11 28.48
C GLU A 149 -7.34 -7.65 27.44
N GLY A 150 -6.09 -7.90 27.86
CA GLY A 150 -4.96 -8.36 27.03
C GLY A 150 -5.15 -9.69 26.28
N ASN A 151 -6.38 -10.19 26.15
CA ASN A 151 -6.76 -11.39 25.40
C ASN A 151 -7.61 -11.04 24.17
N TRP A 152 -7.02 -10.32 23.21
CA TRP A 152 -7.60 -10.05 21.89
C TRP A 152 -7.99 -11.33 21.13
N HIS A 153 -7.33 -12.46 21.43
CA HIS A 153 -7.52 -13.72 20.74
C HIS A 153 -8.68 -14.58 21.26
N GLU A 154 -9.12 -14.40 22.52
CA GLU A 154 -10.16 -15.26 23.13
C GLU A 154 -11.57 -14.63 23.11
N GLN A 155 -11.67 -13.33 22.79
CA GLN A 155 -12.92 -12.56 22.90
C GLN A 155 -13.59 -12.20 21.58
N GLY A 156 -13.08 -12.66 20.44
CA GLY A 156 -13.62 -12.35 19.11
C GLY A 156 -15.13 -12.64 18.95
N SER A 157 -15.73 -13.47 19.83
CA SER A 157 -17.15 -13.79 19.86
C SER A 157 -18.05 -12.80 20.63
N ARG A 158 -17.49 -11.91 21.48
CA ARG A 158 -18.26 -11.03 22.38
C ARG A 158 -18.31 -9.56 21.95
N ILE A 159 -17.44 -9.12 21.06
CA ILE A 159 -17.40 -7.73 20.61
C ILE A 159 -18.50 -7.49 19.57
N ASN A 160 -19.27 -6.42 19.75
CA ASN A 160 -20.38 -6.07 18.87
C ASN A 160 -19.88 -5.71 17.46
N SER A 161 -19.91 -6.69 16.54
CA SER A 161 -19.48 -6.58 15.14
C SER A 161 -20.15 -5.46 14.33
N ARG A 162 -21.20 -4.82 14.86
CA ARG A 162 -21.88 -3.70 14.20
C ARG A 162 -21.19 -2.36 14.41
N LYS A 163 -20.55 -2.12 15.57
CA LYS A 163 -19.90 -0.84 15.90
C LYS A 163 -18.49 -0.77 15.33
N ILE A 164 -18.05 0.40 14.89
CA ILE A 164 -16.69 0.60 14.36
C ILE A 164 -15.71 0.73 15.52
N GLY A 165 -14.66 -0.09 15.54
CA GLY A 165 -13.62 -0.02 16.57
C GLY A 165 -12.38 0.77 16.13
N VAL A 166 -12.15 0.88 14.83
CA VAL A 166 -10.91 1.44 14.25
C VAL A 166 -11.15 1.92 12.82
N VAL A 167 -10.46 2.96 12.41
CA VAL A 167 -10.46 3.48 11.02
C VAL A 167 -9.13 3.14 10.36
N VAL A 168 -9.17 2.60 9.14
CA VAL A 168 -8.00 2.31 8.31
C VAL A 168 -8.04 3.21 7.07
N LEU A 169 -7.06 4.10 6.91
CA LEU A 169 -6.95 4.99 5.76
C LEU A 169 -6.11 4.35 4.67
N ASP A 170 -6.73 4.12 3.51
CA ASP A 170 -6.03 3.75 2.30
C ASP A 170 -5.48 5.01 1.59
N ASP A 171 -4.17 5.03 1.34
CA ASP A 171 -3.42 6.18 0.82
C ASP A 171 -3.54 7.42 1.72
N GLY A 172 -3.30 7.23 3.02
CA GLY A 172 -3.57 8.22 4.07
C GLY A 172 -2.47 9.26 4.29
N MET A 173 -1.21 8.98 3.92
CA MET A 173 -0.04 9.81 4.29
C MET A 173 -0.17 11.28 3.86
N GLN A 174 -0.63 11.55 2.64
CA GLN A 174 -0.85 12.92 2.12
C GLN A 174 -2.16 13.58 2.60
N HIS A 175 -2.90 12.96 3.52
CA HIS A 175 -4.21 13.43 3.99
C HIS A 175 -4.15 14.14 5.33
N TRP A 176 -3.45 15.27 5.35
CA TRP A 176 -3.13 16.09 6.52
C TRP A 176 -4.33 16.52 7.37
N SER A 177 -5.53 16.55 6.81
CA SER A 177 -6.77 16.92 7.49
C SER A 177 -7.28 15.88 8.47
N LEU A 178 -6.76 14.64 8.46
CA LEU A 178 -7.09 13.62 9.45
C LEU A 178 -5.92 13.40 10.39
N GLN A 179 -6.19 13.41 11.69
CA GLN A 179 -5.24 12.96 12.69
C GLN A 179 -5.15 11.42 12.63
N ARG A 180 -3.93 10.90 12.72
CA ARG A 180 -3.64 9.46 12.73
C ARG A 180 -2.94 9.12 14.03
N ASP A 181 -3.24 7.94 14.54
CA ASP A 181 -2.59 7.39 15.73
C ASP A 181 -1.42 6.49 15.34
N ILE A 182 -1.49 5.85 14.17
CA ILE A 182 -0.41 5.05 13.58
C ILE A 182 -0.28 5.39 12.09
N GLU A 183 0.92 5.69 11.61
CA GLU A 183 1.25 5.87 10.19
C GLU A 183 2.20 4.77 9.69
N ILE A 184 1.67 3.89 8.85
CA ILE A 184 2.40 2.82 8.16
C ILE A 184 2.76 3.31 6.76
N VAL A 185 4.06 3.38 6.46
CA VAL A 185 4.55 3.79 5.13
C VAL A 185 5.04 2.58 4.35
N MET A 186 4.37 2.30 3.24
CA MET A 186 4.74 1.27 2.29
C MET A 186 5.83 1.76 1.34
N VAL A 187 6.86 0.92 1.14
CA VAL A 187 7.97 1.15 0.22
C VAL A 187 8.05 -0.03 -0.75
N ASN A 188 7.98 0.22 -2.05
CA ASN A 188 8.23 -0.83 -3.05
C ASN A 188 9.74 -1.12 -3.13
N GLY A 189 10.18 -2.29 -2.68
CA GLY A 189 11.59 -2.68 -2.68
C GLY A 189 12.25 -2.73 -4.06
N LEU A 190 11.48 -2.98 -5.13
CA LEU A 190 12.00 -2.98 -6.50
C LEU A 190 12.31 -1.57 -7.01
N THR A 191 11.53 -0.58 -6.57
CA THR A 191 11.64 0.80 -7.02
C THR A 191 11.33 1.75 -5.85
N PRO A 192 12.23 1.89 -4.86
CA PRO A 192 11.91 2.52 -3.58
C PRO A 192 11.67 4.03 -3.72
N TRP A 193 12.66 4.78 -4.22
CA TRP A 193 12.65 6.26 -4.23
C TRP A 193 12.86 6.88 -5.62
N GLY A 194 13.07 6.06 -6.65
CA GLY A 194 13.43 6.48 -8.00
C GLY A 194 14.64 7.42 -8.00
N ASN A 195 14.55 8.53 -8.74
CA ASN A 195 15.62 9.51 -8.87
C ASN A 195 15.72 10.52 -7.70
N HIS A 196 15.03 10.27 -6.57
CA HIS A 196 14.99 11.13 -5.37
C HIS A 196 14.39 12.53 -5.58
N GLN A 197 13.75 12.77 -6.73
CA GLN A 197 13.08 14.04 -7.03
C GLN A 197 11.59 13.97 -6.71
N ILE A 198 11.00 15.13 -6.46
CA ILE A 198 9.56 15.26 -6.22
C ILE A 198 8.81 15.31 -7.55
N LEU A 199 7.54 14.94 -7.54
CA LEU A 199 6.64 15.05 -8.69
C LEU A 199 6.71 16.44 -9.33
N PRO A 200 6.69 16.55 -10.67
CA PRO A 200 6.62 15.45 -11.65
C PRO A 200 8.01 14.95 -12.12
N ARG A 201 9.13 15.54 -11.67
CA ARG A 201 10.48 15.13 -12.08
C ARG A 201 10.84 13.75 -11.57
N GLY A 202 10.39 13.42 -10.37
CA GLY A 202 10.61 12.12 -9.74
C GLY A 202 9.33 11.56 -9.16
N PRO A 203 9.41 10.38 -8.51
CA PRO A 203 8.22 9.68 -8.07
C PRO A 203 7.70 10.16 -6.73
N LEU A 204 8.48 10.93 -5.99
CA LEU A 204 8.16 11.34 -4.63
C LEU A 204 7.00 12.35 -4.61
N ARG A 205 5.94 12.04 -3.89
CA ARG A 205 4.82 12.94 -3.57
C ARG A 205 5.18 13.94 -2.48
N GLU A 206 6.12 13.57 -1.63
CA GLU A 206 6.68 14.40 -0.56
C GLU A 206 8.18 14.09 -0.40
N PRO A 207 8.99 15.03 0.12
CA PRO A 207 10.41 14.77 0.37
C PRO A 207 10.62 13.54 1.29
N LEU A 208 11.76 12.83 1.17
CA LEU A 208 12.07 11.69 2.04
C LEU A 208 12.03 12.02 3.54
N LYS A 209 12.30 13.27 3.93
CA LYS A 209 12.13 13.76 5.31
C LYS A 209 10.72 13.53 5.87
N ALA A 210 9.70 13.39 5.02
CA ALA A 210 8.34 13.05 5.42
C ALA A 210 8.22 11.65 6.05
N LEU A 211 9.19 10.74 5.85
CA LEU A 211 9.31 9.48 6.60
C LEU A 211 9.40 9.69 8.10
N GLY A 212 9.84 10.87 8.57
CA GLY A 212 9.86 11.20 9.99
C GLY A 212 8.49 11.11 10.66
N ARG A 213 7.38 11.17 9.89
CA ARG A 213 6.01 11.00 10.38
C ARG A 213 5.56 9.53 10.46
N ALA A 214 6.32 8.61 9.89
CA ALA A 214 5.99 7.20 9.95
C ALA A 214 6.24 6.66 11.36
N ASP A 215 5.41 5.71 11.76
CA ASP A 215 5.60 4.87 12.94
C ASP A 215 6.17 3.51 12.54
N VAL A 216 5.83 3.04 11.35
CA VAL A 216 6.33 1.79 10.78
C VAL A 216 6.61 1.97 9.29
N VAL A 217 7.71 1.38 8.81
CA VAL A 217 7.97 1.21 7.38
C VAL A 217 7.83 -0.25 7.00
N VAL A 218 7.13 -0.51 5.90
CA VAL A 218 6.99 -1.85 5.34
C VAL A 218 7.55 -1.87 3.92
N VAL A 219 8.59 -2.67 3.72
CA VAL A 219 9.22 -2.89 2.41
C VAL A 219 8.53 -4.06 1.72
N HIS A 220 7.79 -3.73 0.67
CA HIS A 220 7.08 -4.67 -0.18
C HIS A 220 7.99 -5.28 -1.25
N HIS A 221 7.66 -6.48 -1.73
CA HIS A 221 8.48 -7.26 -2.68
C HIS A 221 9.90 -7.57 -2.19
N ALA A 222 10.14 -7.62 -0.88
CA ALA A 222 11.49 -7.79 -0.35
C ALA A 222 12.17 -9.09 -0.84
N ASN A 223 11.38 -10.13 -1.10
CA ASN A 223 11.85 -11.41 -1.64
C ASN A 223 12.34 -11.37 -3.10
N LEU A 224 12.09 -10.29 -3.83
CA LEU A 224 12.52 -10.08 -5.22
C LEU A 224 13.71 -9.12 -5.32
N VAL A 225 14.22 -8.65 -4.17
CA VAL A 225 15.27 -7.62 -4.08
C VAL A 225 16.53 -8.25 -3.49
N SER A 226 17.70 -7.79 -3.93
CA SER A 226 18.97 -8.25 -3.36
C SER A 226 19.15 -7.76 -1.93
N GLU A 227 19.88 -8.52 -1.11
CA GLU A 227 20.23 -8.13 0.26
C GLU A 227 20.94 -6.76 0.32
N HIS A 228 21.76 -6.45 -0.68
CA HIS A 228 22.42 -5.15 -0.78
C HIS A 228 21.41 -4.00 -0.90
N ASN A 229 20.48 -4.11 -1.84
CA ASN A 229 19.46 -3.07 -2.04
C ASN A 229 18.52 -2.94 -0.82
N LEU A 230 18.22 -4.05 -0.13
CA LEU A 230 17.43 -4.00 1.12
C LEU A 230 18.18 -3.27 2.23
N ARG A 231 19.50 -3.45 2.34
CA ARG A 231 20.35 -2.70 3.27
C ARG A 231 20.35 -1.21 2.93
N ASP A 232 20.45 -0.85 1.66
CA ASP A 232 20.42 0.55 1.24
C ASP A 232 19.09 1.23 1.59
N ILE A 233 17.96 0.54 1.34
CA ILE A 233 16.64 1.02 1.77
C ILE A 233 16.60 1.24 3.28
N LYS A 234 17.11 0.28 4.06
CA LYS A 234 17.17 0.38 5.52
C LYS A 234 18.00 1.57 5.98
N LEU A 235 19.19 1.78 5.40
CA LEU A 235 20.06 2.90 5.73
C LEU A 235 19.39 4.25 5.44
N MET A 236 18.78 4.40 4.26
CA MET A 236 18.06 5.64 3.90
C MET A 236 16.90 5.94 4.85
N VAL A 237 16.17 4.92 5.28
CA VAL A 237 15.08 5.09 6.26
C VAL A 237 15.64 5.49 7.63
N GLN A 238 16.70 4.84 8.08
CA GLN A 238 17.35 5.11 9.36
C GLN A 238 18.04 6.47 9.43
N GLU A 239 18.49 7.00 8.28
CA GLU A 239 19.03 8.36 8.17
C GLU A 239 17.96 9.42 8.51
N VAL A 240 16.69 9.15 8.20
CA VAL A 240 15.57 10.05 8.54
C VAL A 240 15.11 9.86 9.98
N LYS A 241 14.94 8.61 10.43
CA LYS A 241 14.49 8.28 11.79
C LYS A 241 15.12 6.97 12.25
N LYS A 242 16.21 7.06 13.03
CA LYS A 242 17.04 5.92 13.46
C LYS A 242 16.26 4.80 14.17
N SER A 243 15.24 5.15 14.94
CA SER A 243 14.42 4.20 15.71
C SER A 243 13.21 3.65 14.96
N LEU A 244 13.04 3.97 13.67
CA LEU A 244 11.87 3.55 12.91
C LEU A 244 11.92 2.04 12.61
N PRO A 245 10.95 1.24 13.09
CA PRO A 245 10.90 -0.18 12.76
C PRO A 245 10.63 -0.39 11.27
N ILE A 246 11.33 -1.36 10.69
CA ILE A 246 11.25 -1.72 9.28
C ILE A 246 10.90 -3.20 9.18
N PHE A 247 9.80 -3.50 8.51
CA PHE A 247 9.37 -4.86 8.20
C PHE A 247 9.49 -5.15 6.71
N PHE A 248 9.65 -6.42 6.38
CA PHE A 248 9.75 -6.89 5.01
C PHE A 248 8.56 -7.79 4.71
N THR A 249 7.85 -7.54 3.61
CA THR A 249 6.77 -8.42 3.15
C THR A 249 7.13 -9.14 1.88
N ARG A 250 6.58 -10.35 1.77
CA ARG A 250 6.65 -11.20 0.57
C ARG A 250 5.23 -11.55 0.13
N MET A 251 5.01 -11.54 -1.17
CA MET A 251 3.79 -12.07 -1.77
C MET A 251 4.05 -13.50 -2.19
N SER A 252 3.22 -14.43 -1.73
CA SER A 252 3.27 -15.83 -2.17
C SER A 252 1.92 -16.18 -2.79
N PRO A 253 1.90 -16.81 -3.98
CA PRO A 253 0.67 -17.42 -4.45
C PRO A 253 0.28 -18.52 -3.47
N LEU A 254 -1.03 -18.69 -3.27
CA LEU A 254 -1.58 -19.72 -2.39
C LEU A 254 -2.32 -20.81 -3.18
N HIS A 255 -3.08 -20.40 -4.19
CA HIS A 255 -3.89 -21.26 -5.04
C HIS A 255 -4.25 -20.51 -6.32
N PHE A 256 -4.64 -21.27 -7.33
CA PHE A 256 -5.32 -20.78 -8.52
C PHE A 256 -6.83 -20.83 -8.34
N PHE A 257 -7.56 -20.11 -9.18
CA PHE A 257 -9.01 -20.23 -9.30
C PHE A 257 -9.43 -20.06 -10.75
N GLU A 258 -10.61 -20.55 -11.07
CA GLU A 258 -11.15 -20.47 -12.43
C GLU A 258 -11.78 -19.10 -12.69
N VAL A 259 -11.53 -18.52 -13.87
CA VAL A 259 -12.10 -17.22 -14.24
C VAL A 259 -13.63 -17.33 -14.29
N GLY A 260 -14.32 -16.57 -13.43
CA GLY A 260 -15.77 -16.63 -13.28
C GLY A 260 -16.24 -17.44 -12.06
N ASN A 261 -15.37 -18.28 -11.48
CA ASN A 261 -15.64 -19.02 -10.26
C ASN A 261 -14.47 -18.94 -9.28
N MET A 262 -14.46 -17.86 -8.47
CA MET A 262 -13.44 -17.61 -7.44
C MET A 262 -13.54 -18.54 -6.23
N ASN A 263 -14.60 -19.35 -6.11
CA ASN A 263 -14.76 -20.28 -4.99
C ASN A 263 -13.97 -21.57 -5.20
N THR A 264 -13.66 -21.92 -6.44
CA THR A 264 -12.88 -23.11 -6.77
C THR A 264 -11.41 -22.82 -6.53
N ARG A 265 -10.82 -23.46 -5.52
CA ARG A 265 -9.40 -23.34 -5.21
C ARG A 265 -8.64 -24.51 -5.83
N ILE A 266 -7.82 -24.21 -6.81
CA ILE A 266 -6.98 -25.15 -7.53
C ILE A 266 -5.57 -25.07 -6.91
N PRO A 267 -5.03 -26.16 -6.34
CA PRO A 267 -3.71 -26.12 -5.71
C PRO A 267 -2.58 -25.85 -6.73
N LEU A 268 -1.46 -25.34 -6.23
CA LEU A 268 -0.36 -24.86 -7.08
C LEU A 268 0.42 -25.98 -7.77
N ASP A 269 0.40 -27.17 -7.18
CA ASP A 269 1.06 -28.39 -7.65
C ASP A 269 0.46 -28.97 -8.93
N ILE A 270 -0.76 -28.56 -9.32
CA ILE A 270 -1.35 -28.96 -10.60
C ILE A 270 -0.53 -28.49 -11.80
N ILE A 271 0.21 -27.41 -11.65
CA ILE A 271 1.16 -26.94 -12.67
C ILE A 271 2.51 -27.65 -12.43
N CYS A 272 2.53 -28.97 -12.62
CA CYS A 272 3.78 -29.72 -12.79
C CYS A 272 3.96 -30.05 -14.28
N ASN A 273 5.10 -29.65 -14.85
CA ASN A 273 5.47 -29.87 -16.26
C ASN A 273 4.54 -29.26 -17.33
N GLY A 274 3.97 -28.08 -17.06
CA GLY A 274 3.16 -27.31 -18.00
C GLY A 274 3.79 -25.98 -18.41
N VAL A 275 3.44 -25.49 -19.60
CA VAL A 275 3.70 -24.11 -20.02
C VAL A 275 2.60 -23.23 -19.44
N MET A 276 2.98 -22.17 -18.72
CA MET A 276 2.03 -21.23 -18.12
C MET A 276 2.17 -19.84 -18.76
N LEU A 277 1.05 -19.27 -19.21
CA LEU A 277 1.02 -17.85 -19.53
C LEU A 277 0.66 -17.03 -18.29
N CYS A 278 1.46 -15.99 -18.06
CA CYS A 278 1.15 -14.90 -17.14
C CYS A 278 0.43 -13.76 -17.88
N VAL A 279 -0.80 -13.42 -17.46
CA VAL A 279 -1.44 -12.15 -17.82
C VAL A 279 -1.66 -11.36 -16.53
N SER A 280 -1.18 -10.12 -16.50
CA SER A 280 -1.30 -9.25 -15.34
C SER A 280 -1.88 -7.90 -15.73
N ALA A 281 -2.98 -7.52 -15.08
CA ALA A 281 -3.57 -6.19 -15.14
C ALA A 281 -3.27 -5.36 -13.87
N ILE A 282 -2.16 -5.64 -13.18
CA ILE A 282 -1.77 -4.92 -11.96
C ILE A 282 -0.68 -3.88 -12.26
N GLY A 283 -0.54 -2.89 -11.36
CA GLY A 283 0.41 -1.77 -11.54
C GLY A 283 1.89 -2.15 -11.62
N SER A 284 2.25 -3.41 -11.33
CA SER A 284 3.62 -3.94 -11.34
C SER A 284 3.68 -5.35 -11.97
N ALA A 285 3.39 -5.45 -13.27
CA ALA A 285 3.42 -6.71 -14.01
C ALA A 285 4.74 -7.48 -13.91
N ASN A 286 5.89 -6.79 -13.89
CA ASN A 286 7.19 -7.45 -13.78
C ASN A 286 7.37 -8.18 -12.44
N ALA A 287 6.86 -7.60 -11.34
CA ALA A 287 6.92 -8.24 -10.02
C ALA A 287 6.06 -9.51 -9.98
N PHE A 288 4.91 -9.49 -10.65
CA PHE A 288 4.06 -10.67 -10.84
C PHE A 288 4.83 -11.79 -11.55
N VAL A 289 5.42 -11.49 -12.70
CA VAL A 289 6.17 -12.47 -13.51
C VAL A 289 7.36 -13.05 -12.74
N GLN A 290 8.19 -12.20 -12.14
CA GLN A 290 9.32 -12.64 -11.31
C GLN A 290 8.86 -13.49 -10.11
N GLY A 291 7.72 -13.16 -9.52
CA GLY A 291 7.11 -13.95 -8.46
C GLY A 291 6.72 -15.34 -8.93
N MET A 292 6.08 -15.45 -10.10
CA MET A 292 5.71 -16.74 -10.69
C MET A 292 6.94 -17.56 -11.08
N GLU A 293 7.95 -16.94 -11.71
CA GLU A 293 9.22 -17.59 -12.03
C GLU A 293 9.86 -18.19 -10.78
N LYS A 294 9.90 -17.45 -9.67
CA LYS A 294 10.51 -17.92 -8.42
C LYS A 294 9.76 -19.09 -7.78
N VAL A 295 8.44 -19.17 -7.97
CA VAL A 295 7.60 -20.22 -7.37
C VAL A 295 7.57 -21.48 -8.24
N PHE A 296 7.62 -21.33 -9.56
CA PHE A 296 7.35 -22.40 -10.53
C PHE A 296 8.59 -22.83 -11.35
N CYS A 297 9.78 -22.30 -11.09
CA CYS A 297 11.03 -22.80 -11.70
C CYS A 297 11.24 -24.29 -11.32
N PRO A 298 11.48 -25.20 -12.30
CA PRO A 298 12.13 -24.97 -13.59
C PRO A 298 11.19 -24.93 -14.82
N LEU A 299 9.92 -24.55 -14.68
CA LEU A 299 8.97 -24.56 -15.79
C LEU A 299 9.31 -23.54 -16.89
N THR A 300 9.30 -23.99 -18.15
CA THR A 300 9.51 -23.15 -19.33
C THR A 300 8.30 -22.23 -19.54
N LEU A 301 8.46 -20.95 -19.20
CA LEU A 301 7.48 -19.90 -19.52
C LEU A 301 7.53 -19.59 -21.03
N ILE A 302 6.56 -20.08 -21.80
CA ILE A 302 6.33 -19.69 -23.19
C ILE A 302 5.12 -18.76 -23.24
N LEU A 303 5.34 -17.59 -23.83
CA LEU A 303 4.48 -16.43 -23.73
C LEU A 303 3.24 -16.50 -24.68
N HIS A 304 2.34 -17.48 -24.57
CA HIS A 304 1.06 -17.47 -25.30
C HIS A 304 -0.15 -18.02 -24.48
N ILE A 305 -1.31 -17.40 -24.72
CA ILE A 305 -2.57 -17.22 -23.93
C ILE A 305 -3.06 -18.37 -23.01
N ILE A 306 -3.01 -18.14 -21.68
CA ILE A 306 -3.93 -18.63 -20.63
C ILE A 306 -4.04 -17.55 -19.52
N CYS A 307 -5.26 -17.22 -19.10
CA CYS A 307 -5.55 -16.20 -18.10
C CYS A 307 -5.70 -16.85 -16.71
N LEU A 308 -4.71 -16.70 -15.83
CA LEU A 308 -4.77 -17.13 -14.43
C LEU A 308 -4.51 -15.93 -13.52
N ILE A 309 -5.56 -15.46 -12.86
CA ILE A 309 -5.45 -14.46 -11.80
C ILE A 309 -5.08 -15.25 -10.53
N ALA A 310 -3.87 -15.11 -10.02
CA ALA A 310 -3.51 -15.64 -8.70
C ALA A 310 -3.93 -14.63 -7.63
N LEU A 311 -4.68 -15.08 -6.60
CA LEU A 311 -4.83 -14.29 -5.38
C LEU A 311 -3.56 -14.44 -4.55
N TYR A 312 -2.93 -13.31 -4.24
CA TYR A 312 -1.79 -13.26 -3.35
C TYR A 312 -2.26 -13.12 -1.91
N GLY A 313 -1.81 -14.03 -1.05
CA GLY A 313 -1.87 -13.82 0.40
C GLY A 313 -0.52 -13.35 0.91
N GLU A 314 -0.50 -12.41 1.86
CA GLU A 314 0.70 -12.14 2.65
C GLU A 314 0.91 -13.31 3.62
N SER A 315 1.99 -14.08 3.42
CA SER A 315 2.43 -15.10 4.37
C SER A 315 3.51 -14.51 5.27
N SER A 316 3.10 -14.07 6.46
CA SER A 316 4.01 -13.72 7.56
C SER A 316 4.52 -15.02 8.21
N HIS A 317 5.54 -15.62 7.60
CA HIS A 317 6.35 -16.58 8.36
C HIS A 317 7.17 -15.82 9.40
N LYS A 318 6.99 -16.20 10.67
CA LYS A 318 7.76 -15.77 11.83
C LYS A 318 9.26 -15.63 11.50
N LEU A 319 9.72 -14.39 11.43
CA LEU A 319 11.04 -13.96 11.87
C LEU A 319 10.81 -12.84 12.89
N MET A 320 10.13 -13.19 13.98
CA MET A 320 10.23 -12.50 15.25
C MET A 320 11.19 -13.33 16.11
N GLU A 321 12.49 -13.15 15.89
CA GLU A 321 13.45 -13.31 16.97
C GLU A 321 13.56 -11.94 17.63
N VAL A 322 12.81 -11.79 18.72
CA VAL A 322 13.05 -10.73 19.70
C VAL A 322 14.21 -11.26 20.57
N GLN A 323 15.36 -10.59 20.50
CA GLN A 323 16.26 -10.50 21.65
C GLN A 323 15.94 -9.20 22.38
#